data_AF-A0A1J6HXF7-F1
#
_entry.id   AF-A0A1J6HXF7-F1
#
_cell.length_a   1.000
_cell.length_b   1.000
_cell.length_c   1.000
_cell.angle_alpha   90.00
_cell.angle_beta   90.00
_cell.angle_gamma   90.00
#
_symmetry.space_group_name_H-M   'P 1'
#
loop_
_entity.id
_entity.type
_entity.pdbx_description
1 polymer ?
#
loop_
_entity_poly.entity_id
_entity_poly.type
_entity_poly.pdbx_seq_one_letter_code
_entity_poly.pdbx_strand_id
1 'polypeptide(L)'
;MGHIRTVVISSSAVAKQVLKNQDLAFSSRTIPDALHSHNHYQFSVVFLPVTTRWRSLRKILNSNIFSGNRLDEYQHLRSQKIQDFIAYCRQCSQTGKAVNIGQAAFETSMNLLSSDIFSKDVVDPYANSGKEFKDAMWKIMEEAGKPNLADYFPVLKWIDPQGMRRCIGKHFEGLIDELL
;
A
#
# COMPACT_ATOMS: atom_id res chain seq x y z
N MET A 1 8.45 -22.92 0.09
CA MET A 1 9.32 -22.33 -0.95
C MET A 1 10.69 -22.11 -0.30
N GLY A 2 11.78 -22.62 -0.88
CA GLY A 2 13.08 -22.68 -0.19
C GLY A 2 13.02 -23.56 1.08
N HIS A 3 13.62 -23.11 2.18
CA HIS A 3 13.57 -23.79 3.48
C HIS A 3 12.29 -23.53 4.27
N ILE A 4 11.39 -22.67 3.77
CA ILE A 4 10.13 -22.37 4.43
C ILE A 4 9.06 -23.36 3.95
N ARG A 5 8.44 -24.08 4.90
CA ARG A 5 7.30 -24.95 4.62
C ARG A 5 6.12 -24.09 4.16
N THR A 6 5.57 -24.39 2.99
CA THR A 6 4.48 -23.62 2.38
C THR A 6 3.39 -24.59 1.95
N VAL A 7 2.14 -24.24 2.24
CA VAL A 7 0.96 -24.96 1.76
C VAL A 7 0.23 -24.06 0.77
N VAL A 8 -0.09 -24.58 -0.41
CA VAL A 8 -0.82 -23.85 -1.44
C VAL A 8 -2.29 -24.24 -1.39
N ILE A 9 -3.16 -23.25 -1.21
CA ILE A 9 -4.61 -23.43 -1.25
C ILE A 9 -5.08 -23.11 -2.65
N SER A 10 -5.50 -24.13 -3.40
CA SER A 10 -5.82 -24.03 -4.84
C SER A 10 -7.29 -24.32 -5.17
N SER A 11 -8.19 -24.32 -4.18
CA SER A 11 -9.63 -24.47 -4.42
C SER A 11 -10.47 -23.53 -3.55
N SER A 12 -11.63 -23.12 -4.07
CA SER A 12 -12.58 -22.25 -3.35
C SER A 12 -13.13 -22.90 -2.08
N ALA A 13 -13.38 -24.21 -2.12
CA ALA A 13 -13.86 -24.98 -0.97
C ALA A 13 -12.85 -24.93 0.19
N VAL A 14 -11.57 -25.18 -0.09
CA VAL A 14 -10.51 -25.13 0.93
C VAL A 14 -10.23 -23.68 1.35
N ALA A 15 -10.24 -22.72 0.43
CA ALA A 15 -10.11 -21.30 0.76
C ALA A 15 -11.21 -20.83 1.72
N LYS A 16 -12.46 -21.26 1.53
CA LYS A 16 -13.57 -20.98 2.45
C LYS A 16 -13.31 -21.60 3.84
N GLN A 17 -12.80 -22.82 3.91
CA GLN A 17 -12.46 -23.43 5.20
C GLN A 17 -11.40 -22.61 5.93
N VAL A 18 -10.32 -22.24 5.24
CA VAL A 18 -9.18 -21.53 5.83
C VAL A 18 -9.51 -20.08 6.19
N LEU A 19 -10.12 -19.32 5.27
CA LEU A 19 -10.29 -17.87 5.40
C LEU A 19 -11.59 -17.46 6.10
N LYS A 20 -12.54 -18.38 6.31
CA LYS A 20 -13.82 -18.09 6.97
C LYS A 20 -14.08 -18.98 8.18
N ASN A 21 -13.92 -20.30 8.05
CA ASN A 21 -14.29 -21.21 9.13
C ASN A 21 -13.17 -21.41 10.16
N GLN A 22 -11.91 -21.23 9.75
CA GLN A 22 -10.71 -21.33 10.59
C GLN A 22 -9.87 -20.06 10.51
N ASP A 23 -10.52 -18.92 10.21
CA ASP A 23 -9.89 -17.63 9.89
C ASP A 23 -8.85 -17.19 10.94
N LEU A 24 -9.17 -17.34 12.24
CA LEU A 24 -8.28 -16.96 13.32
C LEU A 24 -6.99 -17.80 13.34
N ALA A 25 -7.08 -19.11 13.08
CA ALA A 25 -5.93 -20.02 13.07
C ALA A 25 -4.96 -19.70 11.92
N PHE A 26 -5.46 -19.18 10.81
CA PHE A 26 -4.69 -18.80 9.63
C PHE A 26 -4.51 -17.29 9.46
N SER A 27 -4.79 -16.51 10.51
CA SER A 27 -4.67 -15.05 10.49
C SER A 27 -3.24 -14.53 10.65
N SER A 28 -2.30 -15.42 10.99
CA SER A 28 -0.88 -15.10 11.07
C SER A 28 -0.31 -14.75 9.69
N ARG A 29 0.71 -13.88 9.67
CA ARG A 29 1.27 -13.34 8.44
C ARG A 29 2.75 -13.65 8.36
N THR A 30 3.20 -14.11 7.19
CA THR A 30 4.62 -14.15 6.86
C THR A 30 5.07 -12.74 6.50
N ILE A 31 6.15 -12.28 7.13
CA ILE A 31 6.66 -10.91 6.97
C ILE A 31 7.92 -10.98 6.11
N PRO A 32 7.93 -10.34 4.92
CA PRO A 32 9.14 -10.16 4.13
C PRO A 32 10.26 -9.48 4.93
N ASP A 33 11.49 -9.96 4.79
CA ASP A 33 12.66 -9.43 5.51
C ASP A 33 12.87 -7.93 5.24
N ALA A 34 12.52 -7.46 4.04
CA ALA A 34 12.57 -6.05 3.68
C ALA A 34 11.77 -5.17 4.65
N LEU A 35 10.61 -5.63 5.12
CA LEU A 35 9.72 -4.87 6.01
C LEU A 35 10.15 -4.86 7.48
N HIS A 36 11.26 -5.53 7.81
CA HIS A 36 11.96 -5.33 9.08
C HIS A 36 12.70 -3.99 9.12
N SER A 37 12.93 -3.34 7.97
CA SER A 37 13.45 -1.97 7.95
C SER A 37 12.51 -1.04 8.72
N HIS A 38 13.10 -0.17 9.55
CA HIS A 38 12.37 0.76 10.41
C HIS A 38 11.31 0.10 11.31
N ASN A 39 11.39 -1.22 11.54
CA ASN A 39 10.38 -2.01 12.24
C ASN A 39 8.96 -1.82 11.67
N HIS A 40 8.82 -1.52 10.38
CA HIS A 40 7.54 -1.16 9.76
C HIS A 40 6.43 -2.19 10.03
N TYR A 41 6.78 -3.48 10.02
CA TYR A 41 5.85 -4.57 10.32
C TYR A 41 5.15 -4.48 11.69
N GLN A 42 5.75 -3.82 12.68
CA GLN A 42 5.18 -3.65 14.03
C GLN A 42 4.10 -2.56 14.10
N PHE A 43 3.96 -1.75 13.05
CA PHE A 43 3.04 -0.61 13.01
C PHE A 43 2.03 -0.75 11.86
N SER A 44 2.33 -1.56 10.85
CA SER A 44 1.49 -1.74 9.67
C SER A 44 0.26 -2.63 9.95
N VAL A 45 -0.94 -2.11 9.67
CA VAL A 45 -2.20 -2.89 9.72
C VAL A 45 -2.19 -4.11 8.77
N VAL A 46 -1.32 -4.09 7.76
CA VAL A 46 -1.13 -5.17 6.78
C VAL A 46 -0.35 -6.33 7.36
N PHE A 47 0.54 -6.11 8.34
CA PHE A 47 1.46 -7.14 8.86
C PHE A 47 1.27 -7.44 10.35
N LEU A 48 0.63 -6.54 11.09
CA LEU A 48 0.29 -6.75 12.50
C LEU A 48 -0.53 -8.04 12.69
N PRO A 49 -0.19 -8.87 13.70
CA PRO A 49 -1.01 -10.01 14.07
C PRO A 49 -2.36 -9.54 14.62
N VAL A 50 -3.37 -10.42 14.58
CA VAL A 50 -4.71 -10.14 15.10
C VAL A 50 -4.66 -9.96 16.62
N THR A 51 -4.49 -8.71 17.02
CA THR A 51 -4.34 -8.23 18.39
C THR A 51 -5.33 -7.09 18.64
N THR A 52 -5.46 -6.64 19.89
CA THR A 52 -6.29 -5.47 20.21
C THR A 52 -5.91 -4.25 19.38
N ARG A 53 -4.60 -3.99 19.21
CA ARG A 53 -4.09 -2.90 18.36
C ARG A 53 -4.56 -3.03 16.91
N TRP A 54 -4.39 -4.21 16.32
CA TRP A 54 -4.84 -4.47 14.94
C TRP A 54 -6.35 -4.29 14.78
N ARG A 55 -7.14 -4.80 15.74
CA ARG A 55 -8.61 -4.67 15.73
C ARG A 55 -9.05 -3.21 15.83
N SER A 56 -8.41 -2.42 16.69
CA SER A 56 -8.67 -0.98 16.81
C SER A 56 -8.36 -0.24 15.52
N LEU A 57 -7.20 -0.47 14.91
CA LEU A 57 -6.85 0.12 13.62
C LEU A 57 -7.85 -0.27 12.53
N ARG A 58 -8.19 -1.55 12.42
CA ARG A 58 -9.19 -2.04 11.46
C ARG A 58 -10.57 -1.42 11.67
N LYS A 59 -10.99 -1.24 12.93
CA LYS A 59 -12.24 -0.56 13.25
C LYS A 59 -12.20 0.89 12.77
N ILE A 60 -11.13 1.63 13.06
CA ILE A 60 -10.96 3.02 12.63
C ILE A 60 -11.05 3.13 11.10
N LEU A 61 -10.28 2.29 10.38
CA LEU A 61 -10.31 2.25 8.91
C LEU A 61 -11.74 2.02 8.40
N ASN A 62 -12.43 1.00 8.91
CA ASN A 62 -13.75 0.63 8.42
C ASN A 62 -14.86 1.64 8.80
N SER A 63 -14.77 2.29 9.96
CA SER A 63 -15.82 3.19 10.43
C SER A 63 -15.62 4.66 10.02
N ASN A 64 -14.38 5.09 9.83
CA ASN A 64 -14.06 6.52 9.64
C ASN A 64 -13.44 6.86 8.28
N ILE A 65 -12.84 5.90 7.59
CA ILE A 65 -12.17 6.15 6.30
C ILE A 65 -12.95 5.46 5.18
N PHE A 66 -13.28 4.18 5.35
CA PHE A 66 -13.94 3.36 4.34
C PHE A 66 -15.42 3.07 4.65
N SER A 67 -16.05 3.86 5.52
CA SER A 67 -17.48 3.71 5.79
C SER A 67 -18.33 4.26 4.66
N GLY A 68 -19.53 3.70 4.46
CA GLY A 68 -20.46 4.14 3.40
C GLY A 68 -20.73 5.65 3.46
N ASN A 69 -21.07 6.17 4.63
CA ASN A 69 -21.33 7.60 4.83
C ASN A 69 -20.14 8.48 4.42
N ARG A 70 -18.92 8.07 4.74
CA ARG A 70 -17.71 8.80 4.35
C ARG A 70 -17.51 8.76 2.84
N LEU A 71 -17.65 7.59 2.23
CA LEU A 71 -17.58 7.46 0.78
C LEU A 71 -18.62 8.35 0.08
N ASP A 72 -19.82 8.48 0.62
CA ASP A 72 -20.88 9.34 0.12
C ASP A 72 -20.54 10.84 0.30
N GLU A 73 -20.02 11.24 1.46
CA GLU A 73 -19.51 12.61 1.71
C GLU A 73 -18.48 13.02 0.65
N TYR A 74 -17.55 12.13 0.30
CA TYR A 74 -16.52 12.39 -0.71
C TYR A 74 -16.95 12.10 -2.14
N GLN A 75 -18.22 11.81 -2.41
CA GLN A 75 -18.72 11.59 -3.77
C GLN A 75 -18.45 12.79 -4.67
N HIS A 76 -18.63 14.01 -4.15
CA HIS A 76 -18.39 15.24 -4.91
C HIS A 76 -16.91 15.38 -5.31
N LEU A 77 -15.99 15.15 -4.36
CA LEU A 77 -14.55 15.22 -4.59
C LEU A 77 -14.09 14.15 -5.60
N ARG A 78 -14.59 12.92 -5.46
CA ARG A 78 -14.36 11.84 -6.44
C ARG A 78 -14.83 12.23 -7.83
N SER A 79 -16.02 12.83 -7.92
CA SER A 79 -16.59 13.27 -9.20
C SER A 79 -15.75 14.39 -9.82
N GLN A 80 -15.29 15.35 -9.03
CA GLN A 80 -14.41 16.42 -9.48
C GLN A 80 -13.08 15.86 -10.03
N LYS A 81 -12.40 14.96 -9.31
CA LYS A 81 -11.14 14.37 -9.78
C LYS A 81 -11.31 13.55 -11.07
N ILE A 82 -12.46 12.90 -11.24
CA ILE A 82 -12.81 12.25 -12.53
C ILE A 82 -12.96 13.29 -13.65
N GLN A 83 -13.60 14.44 -13.39
CA GLN A 83 -13.70 15.51 -14.39
C GLN A 83 -12.32 16.08 -14.75
N ASP A 84 -11.45 16.30 -13.75
CA ASP A 84 -10.07 16.75 -13.96
C ASP A 84 -9.29 15.74 -14.81
N PHE A 85 -9.45 14.44 -14.54
CA PHE A 85 -8.84 13.38 -15.33
C PHE A 85 -9.37 13.34 -16.77
N ILE A 86 -10.67 13.53 -16.98
CA ILE A 86 -11.26 13.62 -18.33
C ILE A 86 -10.70 14.84 -19.08
N ALA A 87 -10.56 16.00 -18.41
CA ALA A 87 -9.98 17.20 -18.99
C ALA A 87 -8.51 16.98 -19.39
N TYR A 88 -7.72 16.35 -18.53
CA TYR A 88 -6.34 15.93 -18.83
C TYR A 88 -6.28 14.99 -20.04
N CYS A 89 -7.14 13.99 -20.11
CA CYS A 89 -7.22 13.08 -21.26
C CYS A 89 -7.53 13.83 -22.57
N ARG A 90 -8.45 14.80 -22.53
CA ARG A 90 -8.78 15.64 -23.70
C ARG A 90 -7.56 16.44 -24.17
N GLN A 91 -6.82 17.05 -23.25
CA GLN A 91 -5.61 17.81 -23.56
C GLN A 91 -4.50 16.91 -24.16
N CYS A 92 -4.28 15.72 -23.60
CA CYS A 92 -3.35 14.74 -24.14
C CYS A 92 -3.73 14.31 -25.55
N SER A 93 -5.02 14.05 -25.79
CA SER A 93 -5.56 13.72 -27.13
C SER A 93 -5.28 14.81 -28.15
N GLN A 94 -5.55 16.08 -27.80
CA GLN A 94 -5.29 17.25 -28.67
C GLN A 94 -3.80 17.43 -29.00
N THR A 95 -2.90 17.02 -28.10
CA THR A 95 -1.45 17.19 -28.24
C THR A 95 -0.72 15.92 -28.68
N GLY A 96 -1.44 14.82 -28.93
CA GLY A 96 -0.87 13.52 -29.30
C GLY A 96 -0.02 12.87 -28.20
N LYS A 97 -0.19 13.28 -26.93
CA LYS A 97 0.57 12.76 -25.79
C LYS A 97 -0.09 11.51 -25.21
N ALA A 98 0.73 10.55 -24.77
CA ALA A 98 0.25 9.39 -24.04
C ALA A 98 -0.29 9.78 -22.65
N VAL A 99 -1.39 9.16 -22.25
CA VAL A 99 -2.02 9.36 -20.93
C VAL A 99 -1.46 8.33 -19.95
N ASN A 100 -0.93 8.81 -18.81
CA ASN A 100 -0.51 7.92 -17.71
C ASN A 100 -1.69 7.68 -16.75
N ILE A 101 -2.51 6.68 -17.05
CA ILE A 101 -3.69 6.34 -16.24
C ILE A 101 -3.29 5.95 -14.81
N GLY A 102 -2.19 5.22 -14.64
CA GLY A 102 -1.69 4.81 -13.32
C GLY A 102 -1.25 5.97 -12.45
N GLN A 103 -0.74 7.06 -13.04
CA GLN A 103 -0.45 8.31 -12.31
C GLN A 103 -1.72 8.97 -11.83
N ALA A 104 -2.66 9.22 -12.74
CA ALA A 104 -3.90 9.92 -12.40
C ALA A 104 -4.75 9.16 -11.36
N ALA A 105 -4.82 7.83 -11.48
CA ALA A 105 -5.53 6.99 -10.50
C ALA A 105 -4.87 7.05 -9.11
N PHE A 106 -3.54 7.06 -9.06
CA PHE A 106 -2.79 7.18 -7.80
C PHE A 106 -3.00 8.55 -7.15
N GLU A 107 -2.81 9.64 -7.89
CA GLU A 107 -2.99 11.01 -7.38
C GLU A 107 -4.41 11.26 -6.89
N THR A 108 -5.41 10.75 -7.63
CA THR A 108 -6.81 10.82 -7.22
C THR A 108 -7.04 10.09 -5.91
N SER A 109 -6.53 8.85 -5.81
CA SER A 109 -6.69 8.01 -4.61
C SER A 109 -5.98 8.62 -3.39
N MET A 110 -4.78 9.17 -3.59
CA MET A 110 -4.02 9.82 -2.53
C MET A 110 -4.66 11.10 -2.04
N ASN A 111 -5.16 11.97 -2.93
CA ASN A 111 -5.85 13.20 -2.53
C ASN A 111 -7.14 12.92 -1.76
N LEU A 112 -7.89 11.89 -2.15
CA LEU A 112 -9.06 11.46 -1.36
C LEU A 112 -8.62 11.02 0.04
N LEU A 113 -7.67 10.09 0.14
CA LEU A 113 -7.20 9.61 1.44
C LEU A 113 -6.61 10.72 2.32
N SER A 114 -5.85 11.65 1.74
CA SER A 114 -5.23 12.73 2.51
C SER A 114 -6.23 13.79 2.95
N SER A 115 -7.21 14.14 2.11
CA SER A 115 -8.31 15.02 2.48
C SER A 115 -9.12 14.41 3.63
N ASP A 116 -9.32 13.09 3.61
CA ASP A 116 -10.09 12.40 4.65
C ASP A 116 -9.32 12.33 5.98
N ILE A 117 -8.03 12.01 5.93
CA ILE A 117 -7.22 11.74 7.13
C ILE A 117 -6.65 13.04 7.73
N PHE A 118 -6.23 13.97 6.88
CA PHE A 118 -5.51 15.19 7.28
C PHE A 118 -6.26 16.48 6.98
N SER A 119 -7.44 16.41 6.33
CA SER A 119 -8.16 17.61 5.84
C SER A 119 -7.28 18.48 4.93
N LYS A 120 -6.33 17.86 4.22
CA LYS A 120 -5.37 18.50 3.32
C LYS A 120 -5.11 17.61 2.12
N ASP A 121 -5.04 18.20 0.94
CA ASP A 121 -4.51 17.54 -0.25
C ASP A 121 -2.98 17.41 -0.11
N VAL A 122 -2.48 16.17 0.02
CA VAL A 122 -1.04 15.87 0.12
C VAL A 122 -0.38 15.95 -1.26
N VAL A 123 -1.15 15.74 -2.33
CA VAL A 123 -0.66 15.89 -3.70
C VAL A 123 -1.17 17.21 -4.27
N ASP A 124 -0.28 18.20 -4.33
CA ASP A 124 -0.52 19.44 -5.07
C ASP A 124 -0.54 19.12 -6.59
N PRO A 125 -1.64 19.41 -7.30
CA PRO A 125 -1.73 19.22 -8.76
C PRO A 125 -0.68 19.99 -9.56
N TYR A 126 -0.05 21.01 -8.96
CA TYR A 126 0.92 21.90 -9.60
C TYR A 126 2.37 21.68 -9.15
N ALA A 127 2.61 20.76 -8.22
CA ALA A 127 3.95 20.38 -7.76
C ALA A 127 4.31 18.95 -8.18
N ASN A 128 5.60 18.66 -8.33
CA ASN A 128 6.09 17.30 -8.61
C ASN A 128 5.93 16.33 -7.43
N SER A 129 5.45 16.80 -6.27
CA SER A 129 5.38 16.02 -5.02
C SER A 129 4.53 14.76 -5.14
N GLY A 130 3.41 14.80 -5.87
CA GLY A 130 2.57 13.61 -6.08
C GLY A 130 3.25 12.49 -6.85
N LYS A 131 4.13 12.87 -7.78
CA LYS A 131 4.90 11.92 -8.57
C LYS A 131 6.05 11.33 -7.76
N GLU A 132 6.78 12.16 -7.02
CA GLU A 132 7.88 11.71 -6.15
C GLU A 132 7.37 10.74 -5.07
N PHE A 133 6.26 11.11 -4.40
CA PHE A 133 5.59 10.27 -3.42
C PHE A 133 5.12 8.94 -4.03
N LYS A 134 4.52 8.97 -5.22
CA LYS A 134 4.13 7.74 -5.93
C LYS A 134 5.34 6.86 -6.26
N ASP A 135 6.39 7.44 -6.79
CA ASP A 135 7.58 6.71 -7.21
C ASP A 135 8.27 6.06 -5.98
N ALA A 136 8.29 6.76 -4.84
CA ALA A 136 8.77 6.22 -3.58
C ALA A 136 7.88 5.07 -3.07
N MET A 137 6.56 5.25 -3.03
CA MET A 137 5.61 4.18 -2.67
C MET A 137 5.71 2.96 -3.60
N TRP A 138 5.87 3.19 -4.90
CA TRP A 138 6.00 2.13 -5.89
C TRP A 138 7.27 1.31 -5.65
N LYS A 139 8.40 1.96 -5.39
CA LYS A 139 9.66 1.28 -5.05
C LYS A 139 9.53 0.47 -3.75
N ILE A 140 8.83 0.99 -2.75
CA ILE A 140 8.55 0.22 -1.51
C ILE A 140 7.73 -1.04 -1.83
N MET A 141 6.68 -0.92 -2.64
CA MET A 141 5.86 -2.07 -3.03
C MET A 141 6.65 -3.08 -3.88
N GLU A 142 7.50 -2.61 -4.77
CA GLU A 142 8.38 -3.46 -5.59
C GLU A 142 9.37 -4.24 -4.71
N GLU A 143 10.09 -3.55 -3.81
CA GLU A 143 11.03 -4.20 -2.89
C GLU A 143 10.32 -5.14 -1.89
N ALA A 144 9.11 -4.80 -1.43
CA ALA A 144 8.35 -5.68 -0.55
C ALA A 144 7.78 -6.93 -1.26
N GLY A 145 7.51 -6.83 -2.58
CA GLY A 145 6.89 -7.90 -3.37
C GLY A 145 7.87 -8.77 -4.15
N LYS A 146 9.10 -8.29 -4.38
CA LYS A 146 10.13 -9.00 -5.13
C LYS A 146 10.66 -10.21 -4.33
N PRO A 147 10.98 -11.34 -5.01
CA PRO A 147 11.61 -12.47 -4.34
C PRO A 147 12.92 -12.07 -3.65
N ASN A 148 13.00 -12.34 -2.34
CA ASN A 148 14.18 -12.10 -1.52
C ASN A 148 14.72 -13.43 -0.96
N LEU A 149 15.98 -13.74 -1.23
CA LEU A 149 16.67 -14.93 -0.75
C LEU A 149 16.63 -15.04 0.78
N ALA A 150 16.65 -13.92 1.49
CA ALA A 150 16.54 -13.89 2.94
C ALA A 150 15.18 -14.42 3.46
N ASP A 151 14.12 -14.38 2.64
CA ASP A 151 12.80 -14.91 2.97
C ASP A 151 12.71 -16.44 2.77
N TYR A 152 13.56 -16.99 1.90
CA TYR A 152 13.60 -18.43 1.62
C TYR A 152 14.66 -19.19 2.42
N PHE A 153 15.74 -18.50 2.80
CA PHE A 153 16.88 -19.02 3.54
C PHE A 153 17.15 -18.12 4.75
N PRO A 154 16.58 -18.42 5.94
CA PRO A 154 16.70 -17.56 7.11
C PRO A 154 18.14 -17.25 7.54
N VAL A 155 19.08 -18.15 7.25
CA VAL A 155 20.52 -17.94 7.46
C VAL A 155 21.10 -16.77 6.67
N LEU A 156 20.42 -16.26 5.64
CA LEU A 156 20.89 -15.12 4.85
C LEU A 156 20.38 -13.76 5.37
N LYS A 157 19.45 -13.73 6.34
CA LYS A 157 18.84 -12.48 6.85
C LYS A 157 19.85 -11.51 7.48
N TRP A 158 20.95 -12.01 8.03
CA TRP A 158 21.95 -11.18 8.70
C TRP A 158 22.83 -10.41 7.72
N ILE A 159 23.00 -10.88 6.47
CA ILE A 159 23.81 -10.18 5.45
C ILE A 159 23.00 -9.33 4.47
N ASP A 160 21.67 -9.51 4.39
CA ASP A 160 20.82 -8.82 3.39
C ASP A 160 21.41 -8.93 1.96
N PRO A 161 21.49 -10.15 1.39
CA PRO A 161 22.32 -10.43 0.22
C PRO A 161 21.90 -9.65 -1.04
N GLN A 162 20.62 -9.25 -1.11
CA GLN A 162 20.08 -8.44 -2.21
C GLN A 162 19.98 -6.96 -1.85
N GLY A 163 20.35 -6.56 -0.63
CA GLY A 163 20.27 -5.19 -0.14
C GLY A 163 18.85 -4.64 -0.02
N MET A 164 17.81 -5.50 -0.07
CA MET A 164 16.42 -5.10 -0.20
C MET A 164 15.92 -4.42 1.07
N ARG A 165 16.33 -4.94 2.25
CA ARG A 165 16.01 -4.32 3.53
C ARG A 165 16.64 -2.94 3.66
N ARG A 166 17.87 -2.75 3.18
CA ARG A 166 18.49 -1.43 3.11
C ARG A 166 17.83 -0.50 2.08
N CYS A 167 17.44 -1.03 0.92
CA CYS A 167 16.83 -0.27 -0.17
C CYS A 167 15.49 0.35 0.26
N ILE A 168 14.58 -0.49 0.78
CA ILE A 168 13.26 -0.04 1.25
C ILE A 168 13.38 0.94 2.42
N GLY A 169 14.41 0.82 3.26
CA GLY A 169 14.70 1.76 4.34
C GLY A 169 14.88 3.18 3.85
N LYS A 170 15.68 3.38 2.80
CA LYS A 170 15.90 4.71 2.20
C LYS A 170 14.60 5.31 1.64
N HIS A 171 13.73 4.48 1.07
CA HIS A 171 12.44 4.95 0.57
C HIS A 171 11.48 5.32 1.69
N PHE A 172 11.50 4.60 2.82
CA PHE A 172 10.74 5.01 4.00
C PHE A 172 11.22 6.34 4.58
N GLU A 173 12.54 6.57 4.65
CA GLU A 173 13.11 7.85 5.09
C GLU A 173 12.63 9.01 4.20
N GLY A 174 12.76 8.86 2.88
CA GLY A 174 12.29 9.89 1.94
C GLY A 174 10.79 10.20 2.05
N LEU A 175 9.95 9.19 2.27
CA LEU A 175 8.51 9.41 2.48
C LEU A 175 8.19 10.13 3.78
N ILE A 176 8.96 9.89 4.85
CA ILE A 176 8.75 10.57 6.14
C ILE A 176 9.15 12.04 6.01
N ASP A 177 10.26 12.32 5.33
CA ASP A 177 10.75 13.68 5.09
C ASP A 177 9.81 14.50 4.19
N GLU A 178 9.05 13.87 3.29
CA GLU A 178 8.05 14.55 2.46
C GLU A 178 6.73 14.86 3.22
N LEU A 179 6.43 14.12 4.29
CA LEU A 179 5.15 14.23 5.02
C LEU A 179 5.22 15.11 6.27
N LEU A 180 6.42 15.41 6.79
CA LEU A 180 6.67 16.22 8.00
C LEU A 180 7.26 17.60 7.65
#